data_AF-A0A435IDH1-F1
#
_entry.id   AF-A0A435IDH1-F1
#
_cell.length_a   1.000
_cell.length_b   1.000
_cell.length_c   1.000
_cell.angle_alpha   90.00
_cell.angle_beta   90.00
_cell.angle_gamma   90.00
#
_symmetry.space_group_name_H-M   'P 1'
#
loop_
_entity.id
_entity.type
_entity.pdbx_description
1 polymer ?
#
loop_
_entity_poly.entity_id
_entity_poly.type
_entity_poly.pdbx_seq_one_letter_code
_entity_poly.pdbx_strand_id
1 'polypeptide(L)' 'MKFNFDEPPGDDVVADTSAECQRQLLPLVREIVQAAVAAGWSEEDVLLGFVELAWDLYENRRDDLQ' A
#
# COMPACT_ATOMS: atom_id res chain seq x y z
N MET A 1 -7.47 -3.77 -14.15
CA MET A 1 -7.69 -4.26 -12.78
C MET A 1 -8.57 -3.24 -12.07
N LYS A 2 -9.62 -3.67 -11.38
CA LYS A 2 -10.52 -2.75 -10.65
C LYS A 2 -10.32 -3.02 -9.17
N PHE A 3 -9.79 -2.04 -8.45
CA PHE A 3 -9.58 -2.16 -7.01
C PHE A 3 -10.87 -1.77 -6.30
N ASN A 4 -11.45 -2.72 -5.56
CA ASN A 4 -12.65 -2.48 -4.78
C ASN A 4 -12.20 -2.16 -3.35
N PHE A 5 -11.82 -0.90 -3.14
CA PHE A 5 -11.60 -0.36 -1.81
C PHE A 5 -12.95 -0.17 -1.12
N ASP A 6 -12.99 -0.44 0.18
CA ASP A 6 -14.15 -0.11 0.99
C ASP A 6 -14.22 1.41 1.20
N GLU A 7 -15.37 1.90 1.68
CA GLU A 7 -15.53 3.33 1.97
C GLU A 7 -14.43 3.80 2.94
N PRO A 8 -13.82 4.97 2.70
CA PRO A 8 -12.83 5.53 3.63
C PRO A 8 -13.44 5.67 5.04
N PRO A 9 -12.62 5.54 6.10
CA PRO A 9 -13.11 5.70 7.47
C PRO A 9 -13.75 7.09 7.63
N GLY A 10 -14.96 7.12 8.21
CA GLY A 10 -15.67 8.38 8.47
C GLY A 10 -14.99 9.21 9.56
N ASP A 11 -15.18 10.53 9.53
CA ASP A 11 -14.52 11.53 10.41
C ASP A 11 -14.62 11.22 11.93
N ASP A 12 -15.66 10.50 12.36
CA ASP A 12 -15.90 10.15 13.77
C ASP A 12 -15.07 8.96 14.27
N VAL A 13 -14.42 8.23 13.36
CA VAL A 13 -13.65 7.04 13.69
C VAL A 13 -12.18 7.39 13.56
N VAL A 14 -11.56 7.78 14.67
CA VAL A 14 -10.10 7.66 14.88
C VAL A 14 -9.74 6.16 14.99
N ALA A 15 -10.31 5.32 14.13
CA ALA A 15 -9.69 4.06 13.80
C ALA A 15 -8.35 4.47 13.22
N ASP A 16 -7.29 3.91 13.76
CA ASP A 16 -5.94 4.19 13.33
C ASP A 16 -5.90 4.12 11.80
N THR A 17 -5.77 5.27 11.14
CA THR A 17 -5.76 5.39 9.67
C THR A 17 -4.76 4.41 9.08
N SER A 18 -3.67 4.12 9.80
CA SER A 18 -2.72 3.07 9.47
C SER A 18 -3.35 1.68 9.40
N ALA A 19 -4.13 1.29 10.40
CA ALA A 19 -4.81 0.01 10.46
C ALA A 19 -5.85 -0.16 9.34
N GLU A 20 -6.59 0.91 9.00
CA GLU A 20 -7.58 0.86 7.93
C GLU A 20 -6.91 0.84 6.54
N CYS A 21 -5.88 1.65 6.33
CA CYS A 21 -5.02 1.56 5.15
C CYS A 21 -4.43 0.15 5.00
N GLN A 22 -3.93 -0.43 6.09
CA GLN A 22 -3.38 -1.78 6.07
C GLN A 22 -4.44 -2.82 5.70
N ARG A 23 -5.64 -2.75 6.29
CA ARG A 23 -6.75 -3.67 6.01
C ARG A 23 -7.08 -3.70 4.52
N GLN A 24 -7.10 -2.53 3.88
CA GLN A 24 -7.49 -2.40 2.48
C GLN A 24 -6.33 -2.68 1.49
N LEU A 25 -5.10 -2.26 1.81
CA LEU A 25 -3.95 -2.37 0.90
C LEU A 25 -3.23 -3.71 0.99
N LEU A 26 -3.22 -4.37 2.15
CA LEU A 26 -2.46 -5.60 2.36
C LEU A 26 -2.85 -6.75 1.41
N PRO A 27 -4.15 -6.99 1.10
CA PRO A 27 -4.52 -7.99 0.10
C PRO A 27 -3.89 -7.71 -1.28
N LEU A 28 -3.93 -6.46 -1.72
CA LEU A 28 -3.36 -6.04 -3.00
C LEU A 28 -1.83 -6.22 -3.02
N VAL A 29 -1.13 -5.78 -1.96
CA VAL A 29 0.32 -5.96 -1.86
C VAL A 29 0.68 -7.45 -1.94
N ARG A 30 -0.06 -8.31 -1.24
CA ARG A 30 0.14 -9.77 -1.27
C ARG A 30 -0.06 -10.35 -2.66
N GLU A 31 -1.11 -9.95 -3.38
CA GLU A 31 -1.36 -10.43 -4.74
C GLU A 31 -0.21 -10.04 -5.68
N ILE A 32 0.30 -8.81 -5.59
CA ILE A 32 1.40 -8.35 -6.44
C ILE A 32 2.70 -9.11 -6.09
N VAL A 33 3.01 -9.26 -4.80
CA VAL A 33 4.19 -10.03 -4.34
C VAL A 33 4.11 -11.47 -4.85
N GLN A 34 2.96 -12.13 -4.69
CA GLN A 34 2.75 -13.49 -5.18
C GLN A 34 2.93 -13.61 -6.70
N ALA A 35 2.38 -12.66 -7.46
CA ALA A 35 2.53 -12.64 -8.92
C ALA A 35 3.99 -12.42 -9.35
N ALA A 36 4.72 -11.53 -8.68
CA ALA A 36 6.13 -11.27 -8.96
C ALA A 36 7.01 -12.49 -8.63
N VAL A 37 6.79 -13.12 -7.48
CA VAL A 37 7.49 -14.36 -7.08
C VAL A 37 7.18 -15.49 -8.06
N ALA A 38 5.93 -15.64 -8.50
CA ALA A 38 5.56 -16.63 -9.52
C ALA A 38 6.23 -16.36 -10.88
N ALA A 39 6.58 -15.11 -11.18
CA ALA A 39 7.35 -14.72 -12.35
C ALA A 39 8.88 -14.87 -12.16
N GLY A 40 9.33 -15.36 -11.00
CA GLY A 40 10.74 -15.65 -10.71
C GLY A 40 11.51 -14.52 -10.01
N TRP A 41 10.82 -13.51 -9.50
CA TRP A 41 11.46 -12.42 -8.75
C TRP A 41 11.71 -12.83 -7.30
N SER A 42 12.75 -12.24 -6.69
CA SER A 42 13.02 -12.39 -5.25
C SER A 42 11.92 -11.70 -4.44
N GLU A 43 11.32 -12.41 -3.49
CA GLU A 43 10.31 -11.84 -2.59
C GLU A 43 10.87 -10.65 -1.79
N GLU A 44 12.12 -10.75 -1.33
CA GLU A 44 12.80 -9.70 -0.57
C GLU A 44 12.98 -8.43 -1.41
N ASP A 45 13.45 -8.56 -2.65
CA ASP A 45 13.67 -7.40 -3.54
C ASP A 45 12.34 -6.74 -3.91
N VAL A 46 11.28 -7.54 -4.11
CA VAL A 46 9.93 -7.02 -4.41
C VAL A 46 9.38 -6.24 -3.22
N LEU A 47 9.49 -6.78 -2.01
CA LEU A 47 9.07 -6.10 -0.79
C LEU A 47 9.87 -4.82 -0.55
N LEU A 48 11.19 -4.85 -0.79
CA LEU A 48 12.04 -3.66 -0.69
C LEU A 48 11.60 -2.58 -1.69
N GLY A 49 11.34 -2.97 -2.95
CA GLY A 49 10.83 -2.05 -3.97
C GLY A 49 9.48 -1.43 -3.60
N PHE A 50 8.59 -2.16 -2.91
CA PHE A 50 7.35 -1.60 -2.37
C PHE A 50 7.59 -0.53 -1.31
N VAL A 51 8.56 -0.74 -0.42
CA VAL A 51 8.93 0.23 0.61
C VAL A 51 9.51 1.50 -0.03
N GLU A 52 10.41 1.35 -1.01
CA GLU A 52 10.99 2.47 -1.74
C GLU A 52 9.91 3.29 -2.49
N LEU A 53 8.99 2.60 -3.18
CA LEU A 53 7.88 3.24 -3.88
C LEU A 53 6.94 3.99 -2.91
N ALA A 54 6.58 3.36 -1.79
CA ALA A 54 5.71 3.99 -0.80
C ALA A 54 6.37 5.24 -0.20
N TRP A 55 7.67 5.18 0.06
CA TRP A 55 8.45 6.31 0.56
C TRP A 55 8.54 7.46 -0.45
N ASP A 56 8.86 7.17 -1.71
CA ASP A 56 8.91 8.17 -2.79
C ASP A 56 7.56 8.89 -2.97
N LEU A 57 6.45 8.14 -2.97
CA LEU A 57 5.11 8.72 -3.06
C LEU A 57 4.76 9.61 -1.86
N TYR A 58 5.20 9.23 -0.66
CA TYR A 58 5.02 10.05 0.53
C TYR A 58 5.82 11.35 0.46
N GLU A 59 7.12 11.28 0.14
CA GLU A 59 7.98 12.46 0.05
C GLU A 59 7.50 13.43 -1.04
N ASN A 60 7.11 12.92 -2.21
CA ASN A 60 6.59 13.74 -3.32
C ASN A 60 5.30 14.48 -2.97
N ARG A 61 4.51 13.99 -2.02
CA ARG A 61 3.26 14.62 -1.55
C ARG A 61 3.41 15.40 -0.26
N ARG A 62 4.58 15.35 0.39
CA ARG A 62 4.80 16.06 1.66
C ARG A 62 4.72 17.57 1.47
N ASP A 63 5.22 18.07 0.35
CA ASP A 63 5.25 19.51 0.07
C ASP A 63 3.85 20.03 -0.35
N ASP A 64 2.95 19.16 -0.83
CA ASP A 64 1.55 19.51 -1.14
C ASP A 64 0.68 19.71 0.12
N LEU A 65 1.17 19.27 1.28
CA LEU A 65 0.48 19.33 2.57
C LEU A 65 0.94 20.50 3.45
N GLN A 66 1.82 21.38 2.93
CA GLN A 66 2.27 22.62 3.57
C GLN A 66 1.51 23.85 3.07
#